data_AF-A0ABD2L1Q6-F1
#
_entry.id   AF-A0ABD2L1Q6-F1
#
_cell.length_a   1.000
_cell.length_b   1.000
_cell.length_c   1.000
_cell.angle_alpha   90.00
_cell.angle_beta   90.00
_cell.angle_gamma   90.00
#
_symmetry.space_group_name_H-M   'P 1'
#
loop_
_entity.id
_entity.type
_entity.pdbx_description
1 polymer ?
#
loop_
_entity_poly.entity_id
_entity_poly.type
_entity_poly.pdbx_seq_one_letter_code
_entity_poly.pdbx_strand_id
1 'polypeptide(L)'
;MIPLLFSFCAFQRFSSVLTPSDARLFHRCFRHISNFVLNWPSRGSVQRAMFRSIHEKFNFVVYFKLASQPLFGPLRILSAPESFKIQCLSSFSNCLLSKLDALFSSAVFLPPLADKFWDFTLQQMDRYIQWTQKMTDHFSCPELPAEDEKSPPPTEPNQPNRSKSPNNSFADVLSLGATANAHQQQKVPPSSASNCLQLSALFRDLLLFDAALFRFCLNTIWTHLRELRVDTTPFGKCLSHFSEQLAQKRAIIVEKIVSQLGSELAKNLSAVSDIPRQYRWTKRPFPTGFSAYLAHAFTVCAEFAEKSKEFGWSDDEMRDILCKVLDRAIDGFCEKAEKVLDSVEQAVSSLLRFKQRKATIGGASLQRSQNDGETDEAKIRGQIRFDANFVRQRATADYGITGKSEQRLAQIEERASTAANAEGTI
;
A
#
# COMPACT_ATOMS: atom_id res chain seq x y z
N MET A 1 56.76 -7.75 39.55
CA MET A 1 55.88 -7.01 40.49
C MET A 1 55.71 -5.53 40.14
N ILE A 2 56.59 -4.92 39.32
CA ILE A 2 56.53 -3.51 38.90
C ILE A 2 55.51 -3.20 37.76
N PRO A 3 55.19 -4.11 36.80
CA PRO A 3 54.18 -3.83 35.77
C PRO A 3 52.73 -3.77 36.29
N LEU A 4 52.47 -4.43 37.43
CA LEU A 4 51.16 -4.46 38.07
C LEU A 4 50.79 -3.09 38.65
N LEU A 5 51.75 -2.37 39.25
CA LEU A 5 51.53 -1.06 39.84
C LEU A 5 51.27 0.02 38.78
N PHE A 6 51.96 -0.03 37.63
CA PHE A 6 51.78 0.98 36.58
C PHE A 6 50.42 0.87 35.88
N SER A 7 49.94 -0.37 35.66
CA SER A 7 48.62 -0.61 35.07
C SER A 7 47.49 -0.27 36.06
N PHE A 8 47.64 -0.61 37.36
CA PHE A 8 46.64 -0.30 38.38
C PHE A 8 46.54 1.20 38.72
N CYS A 9 47.68 1.92 38.74
CA CYS A 9 47.69 3.37 38.97
C CYS A 9 47.07 4.18 37.82
N ALA A 10 47.19 3.72 36.57
CA ALA A 10 46.45 4.32 35.45
C ALA A 10 44.93 4.13 35.61
N PHE A 11 44.50 2.95 36.10
CA PHE A 11 43.09 2.65 36.35
C PHE A 11 42.45 3.43 37.51
N GLN A 12 43.23 3.87 38.50
CA GLN A 12 42.77 4.69 39.62
C GLN A 12 42.44 6.14 39.24
N ARG A 13 42.94 6.66 38.11
CA ARG A 13 42.67 8.02 37.63
C ARG A 13 41.52 8.14 36.63
N PHE A 14 40.96 7.01 36.18
CA PHE A 14 39.74 7.06 35.37
C PHE A 14 38.54 7.34 36.27
N SER A 15 37.70 8.31 35.85
CA SER A 15 36.33 8.51 36.33
C SER A 15 35.66 7.16 36.65
N SER A 16 34.84 7.11 37.70
CA SER A 16 34.13 5.90 38.14
C SER A 16 33.37 5.21 36.99
N VAL A 17 32.99 5.97 35.95
CA VAL A 17 32.43 5.49 34.68
C VAL A 17 33.02 6.30 33.51
N LEU A 18 33.48 5.61 32.47
CA LEU A 18 33.81 6.16 31.15
C LEU A 18 32.52 6.40 30.38
N THR A 19 32.11 7.66 30.31
CA THR A 19 30.98 8.09 29.49
C THR A 19 31.51 8.51 28.12
N PRO A 20 31.08 7.88 27.01
CA PRO A 20 31.54 8.25 25.68
C PRO A 20 31.01 9.64 25.29
N SER A 21 31.89 10.57 24.94
CA SER A 21 31.56 11.76 24.15
C SER A 21 31.65 11.50 22.64
N ASP A 22 32.51 10.54 22.25
CA ASP A 22 32.67 10.03 20.89
C ASP A 22 32.56 8.50 20.90
N ALA A 23 31.57 7.97 20.18
CA ALA A 23 31.34 6.54 20.05
C ALA A 23 32.52 5.82 19.38
N ARG A 24 33.18 6.42 18.38
CA ARG A 24 34.28 5.77 17.64
C ARG A 24 35.51 5.60 18.53
N LEU A 25 35.85 6.63 19.30
CA LEU A 25 36.95 6.57 20.24
C LEU A 25 36.67 5.53 21.33
N PHE A 26 35.45 5.53 21.89
CA PHE A 26 35.02 4.54 22.88
C PHE A 26 35.14 3.10 22.35
N HIS A 27 34.66 2.84 21.13
CA HIS A 27 34.77 1.55 20.48
C HIS A 27 36.23 1.11 20.34
N ARG A 28 37.09 1.98 19.79
CA ARG A 28 38.53 1.69 19.61
C ARG A 28 39.21 1.37 20.94
N CYS A 29 39.00 2.20 21.95
CA CYS A 29 39.56 2.00 23.28
C CYS A 29 39.12 0.65 23.87
N PHE A 30 37.82 0.35 23.82
CA PHE A 30 37.30 -0.91 24.32
C PHE A 30 37.89 -2.11 23.57
N ARG A 31 37.99 -2.04 22.24
CA ARG A 31 38.53 -3.14 21.42
C ARG A 31 40.01 -3.36 21.67
N HIS A 32 40.81 -2.30 21.79
CA HIS A 32 42.23 -2.39 22.11
C HIS A 32 42.47 -3.02 23.47
N ILE A 33 41.72 -2.58 24.49
CA ILE A 33 41.85 -3.11 25.85
C ILE A 33 41.37 -4.56 25.89
N SER A 34 40.25 -4.89 25.24
CA SER A 34 39.75 -6.27 25.18
C SER A 34 40.76 -7.21 24.51
N ASN A 35 41.37 -6.80 23.40
CA ASN A 35 42.37 -7.60 22.70
C ASN A 35 43.64 -7.80 23.56
N PHE A 36 44.09 -6.75 24.25
CA PHE A 36 45.18 -6.84 25.21
C PHE A 36 44.87 -7.84 26.34
N VAL A 37 43.67 -7.78 26.92
CA VAL A 37 43.26 -8.70 27.99
C VAL A 37 43.15 -10.13 27.49
N LEU A 38 42.62 -10.36 26.29
CA LEU A 38 42.50 -11.69 25.68
C LEU A 38 43.87 -12.33 25.39
N ASN A 39 44.86 -11.53 24.99
CA ASN A 39 46.23 -11.99 24.73
C ASN A 39 47.13 -11.99 25.97
N TRP A 40 46.58 -11.73 27.17
CA TRP A 40 47.36 -11.66 28.38
C TRP A 40 47.95 -13.04 28.75
N PRO A 41 49.27 -13.14 29.09
CA PRO A 41 49.94 -14.43 29.30
C PRO A 41 49.37 -15.28 30.44
N SER A 42 48.80 -14.63 31.46
CA SER A 42 48.28 -15.29 32.66
C SER A 42 46.84 -15.78 32.42
N ARG A 43 46.69 -17.02 31.93
CA ARG A 43 45.37 -17.65 31.75
C ARG A 43 44.76 -18.00 33.13
N GLY A 44 43.54 -17.53 33.42
CA GLY A 44 42.84 -17.92 34.65
C GLY A 44 41.90 -16.88 35.26
N SER A 45 41.80 -16.87 36.60
CA SER A 45 40.94 -15.96 37.38
C SER A 45 41.33 -14.49 37.27
N VAL A 46 42.63 -14.18 37.18
CA VAL A 46 43.16 -12.81 37.10
C VAL A 46 42.75 -12.12 35.80
N GLN A 47 42.82 -12.84 34.66
CA GLN A 47 42.34 -12.33 33.37
C GLN A 47 40.85 -11.98 33.40
N ARG A 48 40.03 -12.85 34.01
CA ARG A 48 38.58 -12.63 34.18
C ARG A 48 38.28 -11.48 35.13
N ALA A 49 39.05 -11.31 36.20
CA ALA A 49 38.90 -10.22 37.15
C ALA A 49 39.31 -8.86 36.53
N MET A 50 40.43 -8.82 35.79
CA MET A 50 40.85 -7.63 35.04
C MET A 50 39.81 -7.27 33.97
N PHE A 51 39.32 -8.24 33.20
CA PHE A 51 38.27 -7.98 32.21
C PHE A 51 37.01 -7.41 32.86
N ARG A 52 36.54 -7.99 33.98
CA ARG A 52 35.36 -7.48 34.71
C ARG A 52 35.56 -6.04 35.21
N SER A 53 36.68 -5.78 35.89
CA SER A 53 36.96 -4.44 36.44
C SER A 53 37.07 -3.36 35.35
N ILE A 54 37.59 -3.73 34.18
CA ILE A 54 37.65 -2.84 33.02
C ILE A 54 36.24 -2.66 32.45
N HIS A 55 35.52 -3.74 32.21
CA HIS A 55 34.17 -3.74 31.64
C HIS A 55 33.19 -2.88 32.44
N GLU A 56 33.25 -2.95 33.78
CA GLU A 56 32.42 -2.13 34.68
C GLU A 56 32.66 -0.62 34.53
N LYS A 57 33.81 -0.22 34.01
CA LYS A 57 34.10 1.20 33.74
C LYS A 57 33.49 1.69 32.44
N PHE A 58 33.06 0.85 31.51
CA PHE A 58 32.51 1.30 30.22
C PHE A 58 31.00 1.47 30.27
N ASN A 59 30.51 2.68 29.96
CA ASN A 59 29.07 2.92 29.83
C ASN A 59 28.54 2.45 28.46
N PHE A 60 28.29 1.15 28.34
CA PHE A 60 27.79 0.53 27.12
C PHE A 60 26.41 1.04 26.68
N VAL A 61 25.56 1.45 27.63
CA VAL A 61 24.22 1.99 27.32
C VAL A 61 24.33 3.32 26.58
N VAL A 62 25.18 4.24 27.05
CA VAL A 62 25.39 5.53 26.38
C VAL A 62 26.07 5.33 25.04
N TYR A 63 27.05 4.41 24.95
CA TYR A 63 27.66 4.03 23.67
C TYR A 63 26.63 3.56 22.64
N PHE A 64 25.77 2.61 23.04
CA PHE A 64 24.74 2.08 22.15
C PHE A 64 23.77 3.17 21.68
N LYS A 65 23.38 4.08 22.58
CA LYS A 65 22.54 5.23 22.23
C LYS A 65 23.21 6.14 21.20
N LEU A 66 24.49 6.49 21.40
CA LEU A 66 25.23 7.31 20.44
C LEU A 66 25.41 6.63 19.08
N ALA A 67 25.65 5.32 19.08
CA ALA A 67 25.80 4.54 17.85
C ALA A 67 24.48 4.43 17.06
N SER A 68 23.34 4.26 17.75
CA SER A 68 22.02 4.11 17.14
C SER A 68 21.30 5.43 16.81
N GLN A 69 21.68 6.54 17.45
CA GLN A 69 21.03 7.85 17.27
C GLN A 69 20.96 8.34 15.81
N PRO A 70 21.99 8.15 14.96
CA PRO A 70 21.94 8.54 13.55
C PRO A 70 20.89 7.80 12.71
N LEU A 71 20.30 6.71 13.22
CA LEU A 71 19.20 6.00 12.55
C LEU A 71 17.91 6.84 12.54
N PHE A 72 17.58 7.47 13.67
CA PHE A 72 16.21 7.97 13.90
C PHE A 72 15.83 9.18 13.05
N GLY A 73 16.77 10.09 12.79
CA GLY A 73 16.50 11.33 12.04
C GLY A 73 15.98 11.06 10.62
N PRO A 74 16.77 10.35 9.77
CA PRO A 74 16.34 10.01 8.42
C PRO A 74 15.06 9.18 8.36
N LEU A 75 14.92 8.16 9.24
CA LEU A 75 13.73 7.31 9.26
C LEU A 75 12.47 8.08 9.62
N ARG A 76 12.55 9.09 10.50
CA ARG A 76 11.39 9.91 10.86
C ARG A 76 10.86 10.67 9.65
N ILE A 77 11.75 11.24 8.83
CA ILE A 77 11.36 11.97 7.62
C ILE A 77 10.78 11.01 6.58
N LEU A 78 11.44 9.88 6.36
CA LEU A 78 11.03 8.87 5.37
C LEU A 78 9.80 8.04 5.79
N SER A 79 9.37 8.16 7.05
CA SER A 79 8.16 7.47 7.54
C SER A 79 6.86 8.15 7.11
N ALA A 80 6.93 9.39 6.63
CA ALA A 80 5.75 10.15 6.20
C ALA A 80 5.24 9.63 4.84
N PRO A 81 3.91 9.49 4.65
CA PRO A 81 3.33 9.05 3.38
C PRO A 81 3.77 9.88 2.17
N GLU A 82 3.95 11.20 2.32
CA GLU A 82 4.34 12.06 1.19
C GLU A 82 5.77 11.79 0.70
N SER A 83 6.60 11.15 1.52
CA SER A 83 7.97 10.77 1.16
C SER A 83 8.03 9.46 0.36
N PHE A 84 6.91 8.73 0.27
CA PHE A 84 6.84 7.47 -0.45
C PHE A 84 6.90 7.72 -1.95
N LYS A 85 8.01 7.29 -2.56
CA LYS A 85 8.19 7.29 -4.01
C LYS A 85 7.89 5.89 -4.54
N ILE A 86 7.25 5.85 -5.70
CA ILE A 86 7.01 4.62 -6.46
C ILE A 86 8.37 4.12 -6.97
N GLN A 87 8.87 3.05 -6.36
CA GLN A 87 10.12 2.38 -6.71
C GLN A 87 10.10 0.96 -6.12
N CYS A 88 10.92 0.04 -6.66
CA CYS A 88 10.91 -1.36 -6.22
C CYS A 88 11.24 -1.54 -4.72
N LEU A 89 12.24 -0.80 -4.20
CA LEU A 89 12.59 -0.80 -2.79
C LEU A 89 12.60 0.64 -2.28
N SER A 90 11.74 0.95 -1.32
CA SER A 90 11.48 2.30 -0.85
C SER A 90 12.72 2.90 -0.18
N SER A 91 12.78 4.24 -0.16
CA SER A 91 13.85 4.98 0.52
C SER A 91 13.88 4.64 2.01
N PHE A 92 12.71 4.38 2.62
CA PHE A 92 12.60 3.96 4.02
C PHE A 92 13.24 2.58 4.23
N SER A 93 12.86 1.59 3.42
CA SER A 93 13.42 0.22 3.44
C SER A 93 14.94 0.21 3.26
N ASN A 94 15.43 0.91 2.24
CA ASN A 94 16.86 1.05 1.96
C ASN A 94 17.62 1.72 3.11
N CYS A 95 17.09 2.83 3.64
CA CYS A 95 17.70 3.52 4.75
C CYS A 95 17.76 2.62 5.99
N LEU A 96 16.68 1.87 6.27
CA LEU A 96 16.65 0.97 7.42
C LEU A 96 17.71 -0.13 7.30
N LEU A 97 17.77 -0.83 6.16
CA LEU A 97 18.75 -1.88 5.91
C LEU A 97 20.18 -1.37 5.96
N SER A 98 20.47 -0.25 5.28
CA SER A 98 21.81 0.34 5.25
C SER A 98 22.30 0.74 6.65
N LYS A 99 21.40 1.27 7.48
CA LYS A 99 21.76 1.71 8.83
C LYS A 99 21.88 0.54 9.80
N LEU A 100 21.05 -0.50 9.67
CA LEU A 100 21.24 -1.76 10.40
C LEU A 100 22.59 -2.38 10.04
N ASP A 101 22.94 -2.44 8.76
CA ASP A 101 24.24 -2.96 8.32
C ASP A 101 25.42 -2.16 8.91
N ALA A 102 25.33 -0.84 8.91
CA ALA A 102 26.33 0.02 9.53
C ALA A 102 26.48 -0.22 11.05
N LEU A 103 25.39 -0.52 11.77
CA LEU A 103 25.41 -0.81 13.21
C LEU A 103 26.09 -2.14 13.53
N PHE A 104 25.93 -3.15 12.67
CA PHE A 104 26.57 -4.46 12.83
C PHE A 104 27.96 -4.54 12.20
N SER A 105 28.47 -3.45 11.63
CA SER A 105 29.83 -3.37 11.13
C SER A 105 30.85 -3.59 12.26
N SER A 106 32.02 -4.14 11.92
CA SER A 106 33.09 -4.39 12.88
C SER A 106 33.64 -3.13 13.57
N ALA A 107 33.30 -1.94 13.07
CA ALA A 107 33.70 -0.65 13.63
C ALA A 107 32.72 -0.13 14.70
N VAL A 108 31.55 -0.75 14.85
CA VAL A 108 30.46 -0.31 15.75
C VAL A 108 29.97 -1.46 16.63
N PHE A 109 29.86 -2.67 16.10
CA PHE A 109 29.37 -3.81 16.86
C PHE A 109 30.31 -4.17 18.03
N LEU A 110 29.72 -4.36 19.22
CA LEU A 110 30.44 -4.81 20.41
C LEU A 110 29.76 -6.08 20.94
N PRO A 111 30.50 -7.20 21.08
CA PRO A 111 29.92 -8.46 21.57
C PRO A 111 29.17 -8.37 22.91
N PRO A 112 29.62 -7.58 23.91
CA PRO A 112 28.87 -7.42 25.16
C PRO A 112 27.50 -6.74 25.02
N LEU A 113 27.23 -6.12 23.87
CA LEU A 113 25.98 -5.43 23.56
C LEU A 113 25.12 -6.20 22.54
N ALA A 114 25.47 -7.45 22.22
CA ALA A 114 24.78 -8.24 21.20
C ALA A 114 23.27 -8.35 21.47
N ASP A 115 22.86 -8.48 22.74
CA ASP A 115 21.46 -8.47 23.17
C ASP A 115 20.77 -7.15 22.80
N LYS A 116 21.42 -6.00 23.03
CA LYS A 116 20.88 -4.67 22.72
C LYS A 116 20.79 -4.41 21.22
N PHE A 117 21.80 -4.82 20.45
CA PHE A 117 21.77 -4.72 18.99
C PHE A 117 20.64 -5.57 18.40
N TRP A 118 20.43 -6.78 18.93
CA TRP A 118 19.35 -7.65 18.50
C TRP A 118 17.97 -7.11 18.89
N ASP A 119 17.76 -6.74 20.15
CA ASP A 119 16.52 -6.11 20.63
C ASP A 119 16.16 -4.88 19.79
N PHE A 120 17.14 -4.02 19.49
CA PHE A 120 16.94 -2.88 18.62
C PHE A 120 16.56 -3.25 17.18
N THR A 121 17.13 -4.32 16.64
CA THR A 121 16.75 -4.85 15.31
C THR A 121 15.30 -5.29 15.31
N LEU A 122 14.86 -6.02 16.35
CA LEU A 122 13.46 -6.42 16.52
C LEU A 122 12.53 -5.20 16.64
N GLN A 123 12.93 -4.17 17.38
CA GLN A 123 12.17 -2.92 17.46
C GLN A 123 12.07 -2.21 16.10
N GLN A 124 13.11 -2.28 15.28
CA GLN A 124 13.08 -1.71 13.93
C GLN A 124 12.17 -2.52 12.99
N MET A 125 12.17 -3.84 13.12
CA MET A 125 11.25 -4.74 12.42
C MET A 125 9.79 -4.40 12.77
N ASP A 126 9.48 -4.26 14.06
CA ASP A 126 8.13 -3.87 14.50
C ASP A 126 7.72 -2.49 13.97
N ARG A 127 8.61 -1.49 14.02
CA ARG A 127 8.37 -0.17 13.42
C ARG A 127 8.09 -0.25 11.92
N TYR A 128 8.75 -1.16 11.21
CA TYR A 128 8.51 -1.37 9.78
C TYR A 128 7.10 -1.93 9.51
N ILE A 129 6.62 -2.87 10.34
CA ILE A 129 5.24 -3.36 10.27
C ILE A 129 4.23 -2.22 10.51
N GLN A 130 4.47 -1.40 11.52
CA GLN A 130 3.61 -0.25 11.84
C GLN A 130 3.61 0.79 10.71
N TRP A 131 4.77 1.07 10.13
CA TRP A 131 4.90 1.96 8.97
C TRP A 131 4.13 1.43 7.76
N THR A 132 4.25 0.13 7.48
CA THR A 132 3.47 -0.53 6.40
C THR A 132 1.97 -0.36 6.62
N GLN A 133 1.50 -0.54 7.85
CA GLN A 133 0.08 -0.36 8.17
C GLN A 133 -0.36 1.07 7.87
N LYS A 134 0.39 2.07 8.34
CA LYS A 134 0.11 3.49 8.08
C LYS A 134 0.05 3.82 6.59
N MET A 135 1.00 3.29 5.81
CA MET A 135 1.02 3.47 4.35
C MET A 135 -0.19 2.82 3.69
N THR A 136 -0.51 1.60 4.09
CA THR A 136 -1.69 0.87 3.57
C THR A 136 -2.96 1.64 3.85
N ASP A 137 -3.14 2.18 5.06
CA ASP A 137 -4.32 2.95 5.44
C ASP A 137 -4.42 4.27 4.67
N HIS A 138 -3.31 4.98 4.50
CA HIS A 138 -3.25 6.23 3.73
C HIS A 138 -3.64 6.02 2.26
N PHE A 139 -3.11 5.00 1.59
CA PHE A 139 -3.46 4.71 0.20
C PHE A 139 -4.84 4.03 0.07
N SER A 140 -5.37 3.47 1.17
CA SER A 140 -6.69 2.82 1.17
C SER A 140 -7.86 3.80 1.25
N CYS A 141 -7.64 5.01 1.79
CA CYS A 141 -8.70 5.98 2.09
C CYS A 141 -8.51 7.23 1.22
N PRO A 142 -9.48 7.61 0.36
CA PRO A 142 -9.52 8.96 -0.17
C PRO A 142 -9.75 9.90 1.01
N GLU A 143 -8.82 10.82 1.28
CA GLU A 143 -9.02 11.87 2.29
C GLU A 143 -10.38 12.53 2.08
N LEU A 144 -11.30 12.37 3.03
CA LEU A 144 -12.31 13.38 3.26
C LEU A 144 -11.54 14.64 3.66
N PRO A 145 -11.81 15.82 3.05
CA PRO A 145 -11.19 17.06 3.51
C PRO A 145 -11.48 17.18 5.01
N ALA A 146 -10.41 17.35 5.79
CA ALA A 146 -10.50 17.59 7.21
C ALA A 146 -11.53 18.71 7.44
N GLU A 147 -12.61 18.39 8.14
CA GLU A 147 -13.52 19.43 8.61
C GLU A 147 -12.69 20.37 9.49
N ASP A 148 -12.64 21.64 9.08
CA ASP A 148 -12.06 22.72 9.84
C ASP A 148 -12.52 22.63 11.30
N GLU A 149 -11.57 22.47 12.21
CA GLU A 149 -11.80 22.60 13.64
C GLU A 149 -12.35 24.01 13.92
N LYS A 150 -13.66 24.04 14.17
CA LYS A 150 -14.44 25.01 14.95
C LYS A 150 -13.71 26.32 15.32
N SER A 151 -14.17 27.37 14.65
CA SER A 151 -14.13 28.77 15.08
C SER A 151 -14.47 28.95 16.57
N PRO A 152 -13.84 29.91 17.27
CA PRO A 152 -14.12 30.20 18.68
C PRO A 152 -15.48 30.93 18.87
N PRO A 153 -16.09 30.87 20.07
CA PRO A 153 -17.45 31.37 20.29
C PRO A 153 -17.51 32.90 20.44
N PRO A 154 -18.70 33.51 20.24
CA PRO A 154 -18.87 34.96 20.26
C PRO A 154 -19.11 35.48 21.68
N THR A 155 -18.40 36.56 22.07
CA THR A 155 -18.81 37.40 23.19
C THR A 155 -18.51 38.86 22.87
N GLU A 156 -19.57 39.68 22.84
CA GLU A 156 -19.55 41.15 22.93
C GLU A 156 -20.54 41.55 24.06
N PRO A 157 -20.55 42.79 24.62
CA PRO A 157 -19.72 43.97 24.34
C PRO A 157 -19.22 44.80 25.59
N ASN A 158 -18.33 45.77 25.29
CA ASN A 158 -18.10 47.11 25.90
C ASN A 158 -17.26 47.38 27.18
N GLN A 159 -16.05 47.94 26.93
CA GLN A 159 -15.40 49.19 27.44
C GLN A 159 -15.03 49.42 28.94
N PRO A 160 -14.14 50.39 29.31
CA PRO A 160 -12.93 50.97 28.65
C PRO A 160 -11.68 51.18 29.59
N ASN A 161 -10.55 51.58 28.98
CA ASN A 161 -9.37 52.32 29.52
C ASN A 161 -8.42 51.72 30.59
N ARG A 162 -7.10 51.68 30.29
CA ARG A 162 -6.05 52.62 30.81
C ARG A 162 -4.61 52.08 30.63
N SER A 163 -3.81 52.84 29.87
CA SER A 163 -2.33 52.99 29.80
C SER A 163 -1.37 52.09 30.62
N LYS A 164 -0.29 51.58 29.98
CA LYS A 164 1.12 52.07 30.08
C LYS A 164 2.13 51.10 29.39
N SER A 165 3.08 51.70 28.67
CA SER A 165 4.32 51.13 28.09
C SER A 165 5.46 51.12 29.15
N PRO A 166 6.77 50.87 28.87
CA PRO A 166 7.47 50.21 27.73
C PRO A 166 8.67 49.30 28.15
N ASN A 167 9.50 48.91 27.16
CA ASN A 167 10.93 48.53 27.17
C ASN A 167 11.27 47.03 27.14
N ASN A 168 12.24 46.52 26.36
CA ASN A 168 13.09 47.11 25.31
C ASN A 168 13.79 45.99 24.51
N SER A 169 13.93 46.19 23.19
CA SER A 169 15.08 45.92 22.28
C SER A 169 15.89 44.60 22.40
N PHE A 170 16.28 43.93 21.31
CA PHE A 170 17.15 44.50 20.28
C PHE A 170 17.12 43.70 18.95
N ALA A 171 17.07 44.48 17.88
CA ALA A 171 17.16 44.21 16.44
C ALA A 171 18.41 43.37 16.06
N ASP A 172 18.30 42.39 15.13
CA ASP A 172 18.53 42.54 13.67
C ASP A 172 20.05 42.39 13.36
N VAL A 173 20.56 41.75 12.30
CA VAL A 173 20.44 42.12 10.88
C VAL A 173 20.97 40.98 9.98
N LEU A 174 20.40 40.91 8.77
CA LEU A 174 20.99 40.52 7.46
C LEU A 174 20.42 39.28 6.76
N SER A 175 19.28 39.55 6.13
CA SER A 175 18.84 39.00 4.84
C SER A 175 19.81 39.38 3.71
N LEU A 176 20.06 38.47 2.77
CA LEU A 176 20.14 38.82 1.34
C LEU A 176 19.61 37.64 0.50
N GLY A 177 18.70 37.95 -0.42
CA GLY A 177 17.81 36.99 -1.06
C GLY A 177 18.38 36.27 -2.27
N ALA A 178 17.66 35.22 -2.65
CA ALA A 178 17.65 34.67 -3.99
C ALA A 178 16.21 34.22 -4.30
N THR A 179 15.56 35.00 -5.14
CA THR A 179 14.26 34.72 -5.76
C THR A 179 14.42 33.56 -6.75
N ALA A 180 13.66 32.48 -6.55
CA ALA A 180 13.47 31.46 -7.58
C ALA A 180 12.03 30.95 -7.52
N ASN A 181 11.25 31.35 -8.52
CA ASN A 181 9.93 30.84 -8.83
C ASN A 181 9.98 29.32 -9.00
N ALA A 182 9.45 28.58 -8.02
CA ALA A 182 9.14 27.16 -8.18
C ALA A 182 7.63 27.01 -8.40
N HIS A 183 7.32 26.64 -9.64
CA HIS A 183 6.05 26.15 -10.16
C HIS A 183 5.07 25.62 -9.10
N GLN A 184 3.92 26.28 -8.99
CA GLN A 184 2.71 25.71 -8.39
C GLN A 184 2.33 24.45 -9.17
N GLN A 185 2.68 23.27 -8.64
CA GLN A 185 2.00 22.03 -9.02
C GLN A 185 0.70 21.97 -8.23
N GLN A 186 -0.40 22.12 -8.96
CA GLN A 186 -1.76 21.85 -8.49
C GLN A 186 -1.84 20.46 -7.86
N LYS A 187 -2.25 20.43 -6.59
CA LYS A 187 -2.61 19.23 -5.82
C LYS A 187 -3.90 18.64 -6.39
N VAL A 188 -3.77 17.80 -7.43
CA VAL A 188 -4.87 16.96 -7.92
C VAL A 188 -5.09 15.84 -6.90
N PRO A 189 -6.33 15.58 -6.43
CA PRO A 189 -6.60 14.45 -5.54
C PRO A 189 -6.17 13.15 -6.24
N PRO A 190 -5.52 12.20 -5.54
CA PRO A 190 -5.04 10.98 -6.18
C PRO A 190 -6.24 10.19 -6.71
N SER A 191 -6.20 9.86 -8.00
CA SER A 191 -7.17 8.95 -8.60
C SER A 191 -7.06 7.57 -7.94
N SER A 192 -8.15 6.80 -7.88
CA SER A 192 -8.16 5.44 -7.34
C SER A 192 -7.11 4.54 -8.03
N ALA A 193 -6.88 4.73 -9.33
CA ALA A 193 -5.79 4.08 -10.07
C ALA A 193 -4.39 4.44 -9.54
N SER A 194 -4.14 5.70 -9.17
CA SER A 194 -2.87 6.13 -8.58
C SER A 194 -2.61 5.47 -7.22
N ASN A 195 -3.65 5.35 -6.39
CA ASN A 195 -3.56 4.69 -5.09
C ASN A 195 -3.29 3.18 -5.24
N CYS A 196 -3.94 2.52 -6.20
CA CYS A 196 -3.68 1.11 -6.49
C CYS A 196 -2.22 0.86 -6.92
N LEU A 197 -1.63 1.77 -7.70
CA LEU A 197 -0.22 1.69 -8.09
C LEU A 197 0.72 1.88 -6.89
N GLN A 198 0.42 2.81 -6.00
CA GLN A 198 1.19 3.00 -4.76
C GLN A 198 1.12 1.77 -3.85
N LEU A 199 -0.06 1.17 -3.70
CA LEU A 199 -0.26 -0.10 -3.00
C LEU A 199 0.54 -1.25 -3.66
N SER A 200 0.57 -1.30 -4.99
CA SER A 200 1.32 -2.32 -5.74
C SER A 200 2.84 -2.17 -5.56
N ALA A 201 3.34 -0.93 -5.54
CA ALA A 201 4.73 -0.64 -5.22
C ALA A 201 5.06 -1.01 -3.75
N LEU A 202 4.16 -0.70 -2.81
CA LEU A 202 4.31 -1.06 -1.39
C LEU A 202 4.36 -2.59 -1.19
N PHE A 203 3.49 -3.33 -1.88
CA PHE A 203 3.53 -4.81 -1.86
C PHE A 203 4.91 -5.33 -2.27
N ARG A 204 5.46 -4.78 -3.36
CA ARG A 204 6.77 -5.18 -3.87
C ARG A 204 7.91 -4.82 -2.92
N ASP A 205 7.85 -3.62 -2.33
CA ASP A 205 8.79 -3.15 -1.32
C ASP A 205 8.83 -4.12 -0.14
N LEU A 206 7.67 -4.54 0.35
CA LEU A 206 7.56 -5.53 1.43
C LEU A 206 8.20 -6.87 1.06
N LEU A 207 7.99 -7.35 -0.16
CA LEU A 207 8.57 -8.62 -0.60
C LEU A 207 10.10 -8.54 -0.69
N LEU A 208 10.62 -7.45 -1.25
CA LEU A 208 12.07 -7.24 -1.37
C LEU A 208 12.73 -6.98 -0.01
N PHE A 209 12.08 -6.20 0.86
CA PHE A 209 12.59 -5.92 2.20
C PHE A 209 12.65 -7.20 3.05
N ASP A 210 11.64 -8.06 3.00
CA ASP A 210 11.62 -9.35 3.71
C ASP A 210 12.84 -10.20 3.31
N ALA A 211 13.04 -10.40 1.99
CA ALA A 211 14.17 -11.17 1.47
C ALA A 211 15.52 -10.53 1.81
N ALA A 212 15.64 -9.21 1.69
CA ALA A 212 16.88 -8.48 1.97
C ALA A 212 17.23 -8.51 3.46
N LEU A 213 16.24 -8.30 4.34
CA LEU A 213 16.42 -8.36 5.79
C LEU A 213 16.78 -9.78 6.22
N PHE A 214 16.10 -10.80 5.70
CA PHE A 214 16.40 -12.20 6.02
C PHE A 214 17.84 -12.55 5.63
N ARG A 215 18.27 -12.16 4.43
CA ARG A 215 19.65 -12.33 3.97
C ARG A 215 20.66 -11.59 4.85
N PHE A 216 20.36 -10.34 5.23
CA PHE A 216 21.20 -9.56 6.14
C PHE A 216 21.34 -10.23 7.51
N CYS A 217 20.24 -10.66 8.10
CA CYS A 217 20.22 -11.32 9.39
C CYS A 217 21.07 -12.61 9.37
N LEU A 218 20.96 -13.44 8.31
CA LEU A 218 21.74 -14.67 8.19
C LEU A 218 23.22 -14.46 7.87
N ASN A 219 23.56 -13.44 7.08
CA ASN A 219 24.96 -13.21 6.70
C ASN A 219 25.73 -12.44 7.78
N THR A 220 25.07 -11.53 8.49
CA THR A 220 25.72 -10.59 9.40
C THR A 220 25.39 -10.88 10.86
N ILE A 221 24.11 -10.91 11.24
CA ILE A 221 23.75 -11.05 12.67
C ILE A 221 24.06 -12.46 13.17
N TRP A 222 23.72 -13.47 12.36
CA TRP A 222 23.93 -14.87 12.69
C TRP A 222 25.41 -15.22 12.87
N THR A 223 26.31 -14.64 12.06
CA THR A 223 27.76 -14.87 12.19
C THR A 223 28.26 -14.36 13.53
N HIS A 224 27.87 -13.15 13.93
CA HIS A 224 28.16 -12.60 15.27
C HIS A 224 27.57 -13.43 16.42
N LEU A 225 26.33 -13.92 16.29
CA LEU A 225 25.69 -14.74 17.32
C LEU A 225 26.36 -16.13 17.48
N ARG A 226 26.81 -16.72 16.37
CA ARG A 226 27.53 -18.00 16.38
C ARG A 226 28.88 -17.87 17.07
N GLU A 227 29.60 -16.77 16.84
CA GLU A 227 30.86 -16.48 17.54
C GLU A 227 30.66 -16.42 19.07
N LEU A 228 29.51 -15.95 19.53
CA LEU A 228 29.14 -15.87 20.94
C LEU A 228 28.67 -17.21 21.54
N ARG A 229 28.52 -18.27 20.73
CA ARG A 229 28.05 -19.61 21.13
C ARG A 229 26.70 -19.61 21.87
N VAL A 230 25.80 -18.72 21.50
CA VAL A 230 24.43 -18.63 22.05
C VAL A 230 23.50 -19.57 21.27
N ASP A 231 22.44 -20.08 21.92
CA ASP A 231 21.37 -20.79 21.22
C ASP A 231 20.71 -19.89 20.18
N THR A 232 20.76 -20.32 18.93
CA THR A 232 20.26 -19.56 17.78
C THR A 232 18.84 -19.95 17.38
N THR A 233 18.20 -20.89 18.09
CA THR A 233 16.81 -21.31 17.81
C THR A 233 15.81 -20.15 17.92
N PRO A 234 15.86 -19.27 18.94
CA PRO A 234 14.95 -18.13 19.04
C PRO A 234 15.12 -17.12 17.90
N PHE A 235 16.34 -16.95 17.40
CA PHE A 235 16.65 -16.04 16.30
C PHE A 235 15.87 -16.42 15.03
N GLY A 236 15.89 -17.71 14.65
CA GLY A 236 15.14 -18.19 13.48
C GLY A 236 13.63 -17.98 13.63
N LYS A 237 13.09 -18.27 14.83
CA LYS A 237 11.66 -18.07 15.12
C LYS A 237 11.23 -16.60 14.97
N CYS A 238 12.04 -15.66 15.45
CA CYS A 238 11.76 -14.23 15.29
C CYS A 238 11.71 -13.81 13.81
N LEU A 239 12.62 -14.32 12.98
CA LEU A 239 12.63 -14.01 11.55
C LEU A 239 11.41 -14.63 10.84
N SER A 240 11.08 -15.89 11.14
CA SER A 240 9.88 -16.53 10.59
C SER A 240 8.61 -15.76 10.96
N HIS A 241 8.46 -15.37 12.22
CA HIS A 241 7.32 -14.61 12.70
C HIS A 241 7.20 -13.23 12.02
N PHE A 242 8.34 -12.57 11.76
CA PHE A 242 8.33 -11.30 11.02
C PHE A 242 7.93 -11.46 9.56
N SER A 243 8.46 -12.48 8.87
CA SER A 243 8.08 -12.78 7.49
C SER A 243 6.59 -13.14 7.38
N GLU A 244 6.05 -13.87 8.36
CA GLU A 244 4.61 -14.15 8.46
C GLU A 244 3.78 -12.87 8.59
N GLN A 245 4.17 -11.96 9.49
CA GLN A 245 3.49 -10.66 9.60
C GLN A 245 3.54 -9.86 8.30
N LEU A 246 4.68 -9.85 7.60
CA LEU A 246 4.79 -9.20 6.30
C LEU A 246 3.92 -9.87 5.24
N ALA A 247 3.82 -11.20 5.24
CA ALA A 247 2.92 -11.93 4.35
C ALA A 247 1.45 -11.57 4.61
N GLN A 248 1.04 -11.47 5.88
CA GLN A 248 -0.30 -11.00 6.25
C GLN A 248 -0.55 -9.56 5.77
N LYS A 249 0.41 -8.64 5.95
CA LYS A 249 0.28 -7.27 5.43
C LYS A 249 0.17 -7.23 3.90
N ARG A 250 0.95 -8.04 3.19
CA ARG A 250 0.86 -8.18 1.73
C ARG A 250 -0.51 -8.66 1.28
N ALA A 251 -1.10 -9.65 1.98
CA ALA A 251 -2.46 -10.12 1.67
C ALA A 251 -3.52 -9.02 1.87
N ILE A 252 -3.40 -8.21 2.92
CA ILE A 252 -4.28 -7.05 3.14
C ILE A 252 -4.14 -6.03 2.00
N ILE A 253 -2.92 -5.74 1.55
CA ILE A 253 -2.68 -4.82 0.42
C ILE A 253 -3.36 -5.34 -0.86
N VAL A 254 -3.24 -6.63 -1.16
CA VAL A 254 -3.91 -7.24 -2.32
C VAL A 254 -5.43 -7.09 -2.22
N GLU A 255 -6.03 -7.36 -1.06
CA GLU A 255 -7.47 -7.18 -0.85
C GLU A 255 -7.90 -5.71 -1.06
N LYS A 256 -7.09 -4.75 -0.62
CA LYS A 256 -7.35 -3.32 -0.85
C LYS A 256 -7.28 -2.94 -2.32
N ILE A 257 -6.29 -3.44 -3.07
CA ILE A 257 -6.19 -3.26 -4.51
C ILE A 257 -7.44 -3.84 -5.21
N VAL A 258 -7.81 -5.08 -4.88
CA VAL A 258 -8.98 -5.76 -5.46
C VAL A 258 -10.26 -4.96 -5.18
N SER A 259 -10.43 -4.47 -3.95
CA SER A 259 -11.59 -3.69 -3.55
C SER A 259 -11.67 -2.32 -4.26
N GLN A 260 -10.57 -1.59 -4.34
CA GLN A 260 -10.53 -0.26 -4.97
C GLN A 260 -10.72 -0.35 -6.49
N LEU A 261 -9.93 -1.19 -7.17
CA LEU A 261 -10.00 -1.37 -8.61
C LEU A 261 -11.32 -2.03 -9.01
N GLY A 262 -11.81 -2.99 -8.23
CA GLY A 262 -13.13 -3.60 -8.43
C GLY A 262 -14.28 -2.60 -8.29
N SER A 263 -14.21 -1.67 -7.33
CA SER A 263 -15.19 -0.59 -7.17
C SER A 263 -15.17 0.40 -8.33
N GLU A 264 -13.98 0.80 -8.79
CA GLU A 264 -13.82 1.66 -9.97
C GLU A 264 -14.37 0.99 -11.24
N LEU A 265 -14.02 -0.27 -11.46
CA LEU A 265 -14.51 -1.04 -12.59
C LEU A 265 -16.03 -1.22 -12.52
N ALA A 266 -16.59 -1.55 -11.36
CA ALA A 266 -18.04 -1.68 -11.17
C ALA A 266 -18.80 -0.36 -11.40
N LYS A 267 -18.19 0.79 -11.09
CA LYS A 267 -18.74 2.12 -11.44
C LYS A 267 -18.75 2.31 -12.95
N ASN A 268 -17.67 1.98 -13.66
CA ASN A 268 -17.63 2.09 -15.11
C ASN A 268 -18.64 1.15 -15.79
N LEU A 269 -18.73 -0.10 -15.34
CA LEU A 269 -19.69 -1.08 -15.85
C LEU A 269 -21.15 -0.72 -15.53
N SER A 270 -21.40 0.16 -14.55
CA SER A 270 -22.76 0.59 -14.22
C SER A 270 -23.47 1.37 -15.31
N ALA A 271 -22.72 1.91 -16.29
CA ALA A 271 -23.26 2.60 -17.45
C ALA A 271 -24.18 1.70 -18.31
N VAL A 272 -24.17 0.38 -18.11
CA VAL A 272 -25.17 -0.55 -18.67
C VAL A 272 -26.62 -0.11 -18.34
N SER A 273 -26.84 0.52 -17.19
CA SER A 273 -28.16 1.04 -16.80
C SER A 273 -28.65 2.21 -17.67
N ASP A 274 -27.75 2.87 -18.40
CA ASP A 274 -28.08 4.00 -19.26
C ASP A 274 -28.43 3.59 -20.69
N ILE A 275 -28.24 2.32 -21.06
CA ILE A 275 -28.56 1.81 -22.40
C ILE A 275 -30.01 2.14 -22.82
N PRO A 276 -31.04 2.01 -21.98
CA PRO A 276 -32.40 2.38 -22.36
C PRO A 276 -32.54 3.85 -22.79
N ARG A 277 -31.84 4.77 -22.13
CA ARG A 277 -31.87 6.21 -22.47
C ARG A 277 -31.23 6.48 -23.82
N GLN A 278 -30.26 5.65 -24.21
CA GLN A 278 -29.53 5.81 -25.46
C GLN A 278 -30.34 5.40 -26.70
N TYR A 279 -31.39 4.59 -26.52
CA TYR A 279 -32.22 4.09 -27.61
C TYR A 279 -33.65 4.61 -27.57
N ARG A 280 -34.27 4.74 -26.38
CA ARG A 280 -35.66 5.24 -26.24
C ARG A 280 -35.80 6.64 -26.80
N TRP A 281 -36.74 6.81 -27.74
CA TRP A 281 -37.04 8.09 -28.39
C TRP A 281 -35.84 8.72 -29.12
N THR A 282 -34.86 7.91 -29.53
CA THR A 282 -33.70 8.37 -30.30
C THR A 282 -33.75 7.83 -31.72
N LYS A 283 -33.09 8.52 -32.67
CA LYS A 283 -32.87 8.01 -34.03
C LYS A 283 -31.63 7.14 -34.14
N ARG A 284 -31.16 6.56 -33.04
CA ARG A 284 -29.92 5.77 -33.03
C ARG A 284 -30.13 4.49 -33.86
N PRO A 285 -29.19 4.14 -34.76
CA PRO A 285 -29.26 2.90 -35.53
C PRO A 285 -29.14 1.68 -34.63
N PHE A 286 -29.44 0.50 -35.18
CA PHE A 286 -29.28 -0.76 -34.46
C PHE A 286 -27.81 -0.96 -34.01
N PRO A 287 -27.57 -1.50 -32.80
CA PRO A 287 -26.21 -1.75 -32.33
C PRO A 287 -25.44 -2.71 -33.24
N THR A 288 -24.19 -2.36 -33.56
CA THR A 288 -23.28 -3.17 -34.39
C THR A 288 -22.09 -3.73 -33.61
N GLY A 289 -21.99 -3.39 -32.32
CA GLY A 289 -20.89 -3.80 -31.46
C GLY A 289 -21.11 -3.38 -30.01
N PHE A 290 -20.11 -3.64 -29.17
CA PHE A 290 -20.17 -3.34 -27.73
C PHE A 290 -20.10 -1.83 -27.45
N SER A 291 -20.60 -1.44 -26.28
CA SER A 291 -20.68 -0.05 -25.85
C SER A 291 -19.31 0.55 -25.53
N ALA A 292 -19.10 1.83 -25.84
CA ALA A 292 -17.84 2.53 -25.63
C ALA A 292 -17.36 2.56 -24.15
N TYR A 293 -18.28 2.52 -23.17
CA TYR A 293 -17.91 2.49 -21.76
C TYR A 293 -17.13 1.22 -21.38
N LEU A 294 -17.35 0.11 -22.10
CA LEU A 294 -16.62 -1.14 -21.87
C LEU A 294 -15.17 -1.03 -22.32
N ALA A 295 -14.88 -0.36 -23.44
CA ALA A 295 -13.50 -0.10 -23.84
C ALA A 295 -12.75 0.65 -22.74
N HIS A 296 -13.35 1.72 -22.22
CA HIS A 296 -12.75 2.49 -21.13
C HIS A 296 -12.54 1.66 -19.85
N ALA A 297 -13.55 0.87 -19.47
CA ALA A 297 -13.51 0.01 -18.29
C ALA A 297 -12.31 -0.96 -18.31
N PHE A 298 -12.09 -1.64 -19.43
CA PHE A 298 -10.98 -2.61 -19.56
C PHE A 298 -9.62 -1.94 -19.80
N THR A 299 -9.58 -0.73 -20.39
CA THR A 299 -8.33 0.04 -20.50
C THR A 299 -7.74 0.36 -19.13
N VAL A 300 -8.57 0.70 -18.13
CA VAL A 300 -8.08 0.95 -16.75
C VAL A 300 -7.36 -0.28 -16.17
N CYS A 301 -7.92 -1.48 -16.38
CA CYS A 301 -7.28 -2.73 -15.96
C CYS A 301 -5.96 -2.99 -16.70
N ALA A 302 -5.93 -2.76 -18.02
CA ALA A 302 -4.74 -2.96 -18.84
C ALA A 302 -3.61 -1.97 -18.46
N GLU A 303 -3.93 -0.69 -18.25
CA GLU A 303 -2.96 0.31 -17.82
C GLU A 303 -2.39 0.01 -16.43
N PHE A 304 -3.24 -0.47 -15.51
CA PHE A 304 -2.79 -0.92 -14.20
C PHE A 304 -1.87 -2.14 -14.32
N ALA A 305 -2.20 -3.10 -15.19
CA ALA A 305 -1.37 -4.27 -15.45
C ALA A 305 0.03 -3.89 -15.96
N GLU A 306 0.07 -3.05 -17.00
CA GLU A 306 1.32 -2.59 -17.62
C GLU A 306 2.21 -1.82 -16.64
N LYS A 307 1.63 -0.84 -15.91
CA LYS A 307 2.40 -0.06 -14.93
C LYS A 307 2.92 -0.92 -13.78
N SER A 308 2.18 -1.96 -13.39
CA SER A 308 2.61 -2.86 -12.32
C SER A 308 3.78 -3.76 -12.73
N LYS A 309 3.99 -4.01 -14.03
CA LYS A 309 5.18 -4.73 -14.52
C LYS A 309 6.48 -3.99 -14.23
N GLU A 310 6.45 -2.66 -14.20
CA GLU A 310 7.60 -1.84 -13.80
C GLU A 310 8.08 -2.15 -12.38
N PHE A 311 7.19 -2.67 -11.53
CA PHE A 311 7.51 -3.07 -10.16
C PHE A 311 7.87 -4.56 -10.06
N GLY A 312 7.93 -5.31 -11.16
CA GLY A 312 8.32 -6.72 -11.15
C GLY A 312 7.22 -7.66 -10.65
N TRP A 313 5.96 -7.31 -10.85
CA TRP A 313 4.86 -8.26 -10.77
C TRP A 313 4.93 -9.25 -11.94
N SER A 314 4.68 -10.53 -11.67
CA SER A 314 4.55 -11.53 -12.74
C SER A 314 3.18 -11.44 -13.42
N ASP A 315 3.12 -11.85 -14.68
CA ASP A 315 1.86 -11.89 -15.44
C ASP A 315 0.81 -12.79 -14.76
N ASP A 316 1.24 -13.86 -14.08
CA ASP A 316 0.34 -14.78 -13.39
C ASP A 316 -0.23 -14.18 -12.10
N GLU A 317 0.59 -13.48 -11.30
CA GLU A 317 0.11 -12.75 -10.11
C GLU A 317 -0.87 -11.64 -10.49
N MET A 318 -0.56 -10.88 -11.55
CA MET A 318 -1.46 -9.82 -12.03
C MET A 318 -2.76 -10.37 -12.58
N ARG A 319 -2.70 -11.51 -13.28
CA ARG A 319 -3.89 -12.19 -13.78
C ARG A 319 -4.80 -12.64 -12.64
N ASP A 320 -4.25 -13.21 -11.57
CA ASP A 320 -5.02 -13.60 -10.37
C ASP A 320 -5.71 -12.39 -9.71
N ILE A 321 -5.00 -11.27 -9.57
CA ILE A 321 -5.58 -10.03 -9.02
C ILE A 321 -6.70 -9.50 -9.92
N LEU A 322 -6.45 -9.39 -11.23
CA LEU A 322 -7.42 -8.85 -12.17
C LEU A 322 -8.63 -9.78 -12.33
N CYS A 323 -8.45 -11.10 -12.22
CA CYS A 323 -9.53 -12.07 -12.15
C CYS A 323 -10.46 -11.76 -10.95
N LYS A 324 -9.90 -11.56 -9.75
CA LYS A 324 -10.69 -11.21 -8.54
C LYS A 324 -11.39 -9.86 -8.66
N VAL A 325 -10.73 -8.87 -9.26
CA VAL A 325 -11.29 -7.54 -9.55
C VAL A 325 -12.50 -7.65 -10.48
N LEU A 326 -12.34 -8.39 -11.58
CA LEU A 326 -13.38 -8.58 -12.58
C LEU A 326 -14.56 -9.40 -12.04
N ASP A 327 -14.31 -10.46 -11.29
CA ASP A 327 -15.36 -11.27 -10.67
C ASP A 327 -16.30 -10.40 -9.82
N ARG A 328 -15.72 -9.51 -9.00
CA ARG A 328 -16.47 -8.54 -8.19
C ARG A 328 -17.25 -7.52 -9.03
N ALA A 329 -16.70 -7.08 -10.15
CA ALA A 329 -17.34 -6.07 -11.00
C ALA A 329 -18.44 -6.66 -11.90
N ILE A 330 -18.23 -7.89 -12.39
CA ILE A 330 -19.16 -8.64 -13.24
C ILE A 330 -20.46 -8.90 -12.48
N ASP A 331 -20.40 -9.27 -11.21
CA ASP A 331 -21.62 -9.49 -10.42
C ASP A 331 -22.53 -8.24 -10.41
N GLY A 332 -21.95 -7.06 -10.21
CA GLY A 332 -22.69 -5.78 -10.23
C GLY A 332 -23.16 -5.36 -11.63
N PHE A 333 -22.40 -5.71 -12.69
CA PHE A 333 -22.84 -5.54 -14.06
C PHE A 333 -24.07 -6.41 -14.36
N CYS A 334 -24.00 -7.70 -14.01
CA CYS A 334 -25.06 -8.68 -14.25
C CYS A 334 -26.37 -8.25 -13.58
N GLU A 335 -26.33 -7.84 -12.31
CA GLU A 335 -27.52 -7.34 -11.60
C GLU A 335 -28.17 -6.12 -12.28
N LYS A 336 -27.35 -5.21 -12.83
CA LYS A 336 -27.85 -4.01 -13.50
C LYS A 336 -28.41 -4.35 -14.88
N ALA A 337 -27.76 -5.23 -15.62
CA ALA A 337 -28.25 -5.72 -16.90
C ALA A 337 -29.58 -6.47 -16.75
N GLU A 338 -29.71 -7.36 -15.76
CA GLU A 338 -30.95 -8.05 -15.42
C GLU A 338 -32.09 -7.07 -15.14
N LYS A 339 -31.86 -6.04 -14.30
CA LYS A 339 -32.85 -4.98 -14.02
C LYS A 339 -33.29 -4.23 -15.27
N VAL A 340 -32.37 -3.97 -16.20
CA VAL A 340 -32.71 -3.32 -17.48
C VAL A 340 -33.58 -4.26 -18.32
N LEU A 341 -33.22 -5.55 -18.42
CA LEU A 341 -34.01 -6.54 -19.16
C LEU A 341 -35.42 -6.71 -18.57
N ASP A 342 -35.55 -6.78 -17.25
CA ASP A 342 -36.84 -6.83 -16.54
C ASP A 342 -37.70 -5.60 -16.90
N SER A 343 -37.12 -4.40 -16.86
CA SER A 343 -37.82 -3.16 -17.20
C SER A 343 -38.30 -3.14 -18.65
N VAL A 344 -37.49 -3.68 -19.57
CA VAL A 344 -37.86 -3.80 -20.99
C VAL A 344 -39.00 -4.79 -21.15
N GLU A 345 -38.92 -5.99 -20.56
CA GLU A 345 -39.97 -7.01 -20.61
C GLU A 345 -41.31 -6.50 -20.04
N GLN A 346 -41.27 -5.77 -18.93
CA GLN A 346 -42.47 -5.17 -18.33
C GLN A 346 -43.10 -4.11 -19.23
N ALA A 347 -42.30 -3.27 -19.87
CA ALA A 347 -42.78 -2.25 -20.82
C ALA A 347 -43.48 -2.91 -22.02
N VAL A 348 -42.94 -4.03 -22.50
CA VAL A 348 -43.45 -4.78 -23.65
C VAL A 348 -44.77 -5.46 -23.31
N SER A 349 -44.84 -6.14 -22.15
CA SER A 349 -46.08 -6.72 -21.64
C SER A 349 -47.17 -5.66 -21.46
N SER A 350 -46.81 -4.47 -20.98
CA SER A 350 -47.74 -3.34 -20.83
C SER A 350 -48.26 -2.82 -22.18
N LEU A 351 -47.38 -2.68 -23.17
CA LEU A 351 -47.73 -2.30 -24.55
C LEU A 351 -48.65 -3.32 -25.22
N LEU A 352 -48.38 -4.62 -25.05
CA LEU A 352 -49.22 -5.69 -25.58
C LEU A 352 -50.61 -5.69 -24.95
N ARG A 353 -50.70 -5.58 -23.62
CA ARG A 353 -51.99 -5.44 -22.91
C ARG A 353 -52.78 -4.21 -23.36
N PHE A 354 -52.10 -3.09 -23.59
CA PHE A 354 -52.72 -1.87 -24.09
C PHE A 354 -53.25 -2.03 -25.53
N LYS A 355 -52.44 -2.60 -26.43
CA LYS A 355 -52.84 -2.93 -27.81
C LYS A 355 -54.03 -3.89 -27.85
N GLN A 356 -54.04 -4.92 -26.98
CA GLN A 356 -55.16 -5.87 -26.84
C GLN A 356 -56.45 -5.18 -26.39
N ARG A 357 -56.42 -4.35 -25.33
CA ARG A 357 -57.62 -3.61 -24.88
C ARG A 357 -58.18 -2.70 -25.98
N LYS A 358 -57.31 -2.05 -26.76
CA LYS A 358 -57.74 -1.19 -27.88
C LYS A 358 -58.40 -1.99 -29.00
N ALA A 359 -57.92 -3.21 -29.27
CA ALA A 359 -58.53 -4.12 -30.24
C ALA A 359 -59.92 -4.62 -29.79
N THR A 360 -60.11 -4.89 -28.50
CA THR A 360 -61.41 -5.35 -27.96
C THR A 360 -62.49 -4.26 -27.96
N ILE A 361 -62.12 -2.98 -27.84
CA ILE A 361 -63.07 -1.84 -27.79
C ILE A 361 -63.33 -1.26 -29.18
N GLY A 362 -62.40 -1.39 -30.13
CA GLY A 362 -62.44 -0.70 -31.43
C GLY A 362 -62.82 -1.53 -32.66
N GLY A 363 -63.10 -2.83 -32.54
CA GLY A 363 -63.52 -3.67 -33.67
C GLY A 363 -62.53 -3.78 -34.85
N ALA A 364 -61.26 -3.38 -34.66
CA ALA A 364 -60.24 -3.41 -35.70
C ALA A 364 -59.41 -4.71 -35.59
N SER A 365 -59.40 -5.50 -36.66
CA SER A 365 -58.56 -6.69 -36.81
C SER A 365 -57.07 -6.33 -36.71
N LEU A 366 -56.32 -7.10 -35.93
CA LEU A 366 -54.85 -6.99 -35.77
C LEU A 366 -54.14 -7.37 -37.08
N GLN A 367 -53.89 -6.41 -37.98
CA GLN A 367 -52.80 -6.55 -38.94
C GLN A 367 -51.48 -6.21 -38.23
N ARG A 368 -50.64 -7.23 -38.07
CA ARG A 368 -49.31 -7.13 -37.48
C ARG A 368 -48.39 -6.45 -38.50
N SER A 369 -48.09 -5.17 -38.29
CA SER A 369 -47.13 -4.42 -39.11
C SER A 369 -45.76 -5.10 -39.04
N GLN A 370 -45.20 -5.51 -40.18
CA GLN A 370 -43.91 -6.20 -40.33
C GLN A 370 -42.65 -5.37 -39.96
N ASN A 371 -42.78 -4.28 -39.20
CA ASN A 371 -41.65 -3.42 -38.80
C ASN A 371 -41.10 -3.76 -37.38
N ASP A 372 -41.39 -4.96 -36.85
CA ASP A 372 -41.04 -5.34 -35.47
C ASP A 372 -39.51 -5.45 -35.22
N GLY A 373 -38.70 -5.51 -36.30
CA GLY A 373 -37.24 -5.54 -36.23
C GLY A 373 -36.57 -4.21 -35.83
N GLU A 374 -37.29 -3.08 -35.89
CA GLU A 374 -36.72 -1.75 -35.60
C GLU A 374 -37.26 -1.12 -34.30
N THR A 375 -37.75 -1.97 -33.38
CA THR A 375 -38.25 -1.51 -32.08
C THR A 375 -37.10 -1.08 -31.16
N ASP A 376 -37.33 -0.03 -30.36
CA ASP A 376 -36.37 0.43 -29.34
C ASP A 376 -35.99 -0.71 -28.37
N GLU A 377 -36.92 -1.64 -28.12
CA GLU A 377 -36.70 -2.87 -27.37
C GLU A 377 -35.63 -3.76 -27.99
N ALA A 378 -35.76 -4.09 -29.28
CA ALA A 378 -34.81 -4.95 -29.98
C ALA A 378 -33.40 -4.33 -29.98
N LYS A 379 -33.31 -3.00 -30.10
CA LYS A 379 -32.04 -2.26 -29.99
C LYS A 379 -31.42 -2.34 -28.59
N ILE A 380 -32.21 -2.15 -27.53
CA ILE A 380 -31.74 -2.23 -26.14
C ILE A 380 -31.23 -3.64 -25.82
N ARG A 381 -32.01 -4.68 -26.16
CA ARG A 381 -31.60 -6.08 -25.95
C ARG A 381 -30.37 -6.43 -26.79
N GLY A 382 -30.32 -5.99 -28.05
CA GLY A 382 -29.17 -6.16 -28.92
C GLY A 382 -27.88 -5.58 -28.32
N GLN A 383 -27.95 -4.37 -27.74
CA GLN A 383 -26.77 -3.75 -27.11
C GLN A 383 -26.33 -4.52 -25.86
N ILE A 384 -27.27 -4.92 -24.99
CA ILE A 384 -26.95 -5.72 -23.79
C ILE A 384 -26.31 -7.05 -24.17
N ARG A 385 -26.77 -7.68 -25.26
CA ARG A 385 -26.16 -8.90 -25.79
C ARG A 385 -24.71 -8.69 -26.20
N PHE A 386 -24.43 -7.65 -27.00
CA PHE A 386 -23.06 -7.33 -27.41
C PHE A 386 -22.17 -7.02 -26.20
N ASP A 387 -22.69 -6.27 -25.24
CA ASP A 387 -21.97 -5.89 -24.02
C ASP A 387 -21.65 -7.12 -23.16
N ALA A 388 -22.64 -8.00 -22.90
CA ALA A 388 -22.45 -9.21 -22.12
C ALA A 388 -21.50 -10.20 -22.80
N ASN A 389 -21.59 -10.36 -24.13
CA ASN A 389 -20.69 -11.22 -24.89
C ASN A 389 -19.24 -10.70 -24.82
N PHE A 390 -19.04 -9.39 -25.00
CA PHE A 390 -17.71 -8.78 -24.91
C PHE A 390 -17.10 -8.96 -23.51
N VAL A 391 -17.86 -8.68 -22.44
CA VAL A 391 -17.41 -8.87 -21.06
C VAL A 391 -17.06 -10.34 -20.81
N ARG A 392 -17.88 -11.28 -21.27
CA ARG A 392 -17.64 -12.73 -21.14
C ARG A 392 -16.38 -13.15 -21.87
N GLN A 393 -16.21 -12.75 -23.12
CA GLN A 393 -15.04 -13.11 -23.92
C GLN A 393 -13.76 -12.58 -23.26
N ARG A 394 -13.75 -11.32 -22.81
CA ARG A 394 -12.60 -10.74 -22.11
C ARG A 394 -12.33 -11.43 -20.78
N ALA A 395 -13.36 -11.69 -19.98
CA ALA A 395 -13.25 -12.37 -18.70
C ALA A 395 -12.64 -13.78 -18.83
N THR A 396 -13.09 -14.56 -19.80
CA THR A 396 -12.61 -15.94 -20.01
C THR A 396 -11.25 -15.98 -20.72
N ALA A 397 -11.05 -15.21 -21.79
CA ALA A 397 -9.84 -15.28 -22.60
C ALA A 397 -8.62 -14.63 -21.92
N ASP A 398 -8.80 -13.46 -21.31
CA ASP A 398 -7.67 -12.68 -20.78
C ASP A 398 -7.39 -13.01 -19.30
N TYR A 399 -8.43 -13.38 -18.54
CA TYR A 399 -8.35 -13.52 -17.08
C TYR A 399 -8.72 -14.92 -16.55
N GLY A 400 -9.21 -15.81 -17.42
CA GLY A 400 -9.52 -17.19 -17.04
C GLY A 400 -10.70 -17.33 -16.07
N ILE A 401 -11.62 -16.36 -16.03
CA ILE A 401 -12.83 -16.46 -15.19
C ILE A 401 -13.69 -17.61 -15.68
N THR A 402 -14.03 -18.51 -14.77
CA THR A 402 -14.88 -19.68 -15.00
C THR A 402 -15.92 -19.81 -13.88
N GLY A 403 -16.98 -20.57 -14.13
CA GLY A 403 -17.97 -20.91 -13.10
C GLY A 403 -19.14 -19.93 -13.03
N LYS A 404 -19.46 -19.42 -11.84
CA LYS A 404 -20.73 -18.68 -11.59
C LYS A 404 -20.84 -17.41 -12.45
N SER A 405 -19.79 -16.60 -12.51
CA SER A 405 -19.80 -15.32 -13.21
C SER A 405 -19.93 -15.49 -14.73
N GLU A 406 -19.26 -16.50 -15.29
CA GLU A 406 -19.40 -16.88 -16.69
C GLU A 406 -20.83 -17.36 -17.01
N GLN A 407 -21.39 -18.22 -16.16
CA GLN A 407 -22.76 -18.73 -16.31
C GLN A 407 -23.79 -17.58 -16.26
N ARG A 408 -23.63 -16.62 -15.35
CA ARG A 408 -24.51 -15.45 -15.29
C ARG A 408 -24.43 -14.58 -16.55
N LEU A 409 -23.22 -14.35 -17.07
CA LEU A 409 -23.05 -13.61 -18.33
C LEU A 409 -23.68 -14.35 -19.51
N ALA A 410 -23.55 -15.68 -19.57
CA ALA A 410 -24.20 -16.50 -20.59
C ALA A 410 -25.73 -16.45 -20.49
N GLN A 411 -26.30 -16.47 -19.28
CA GLN A 411 -27.74 -16.32 -19.05
C GLN A 411 -28.25 -14.95 -19.52
N ILE A 412 -27.50 -13.86 -19.28
CA ILE A 412 -27.85 -12.53 -19.77
C ILE A 412 -27.79 -12.47 -21.30
N GLU A 413 -26.76 -13.07 -21.90
CA GLU A 413 -26.62 -13.16 -23.36
C GLU A 413 -27.80 -13.92 -24.00
N GLU A 414 -28.20 -15.05 -23.42
CA GLU A 414 -29.33 -15.86 -23.87
C GLU A 414 -30.66 -15.12 -23.68
N ARG A 415 -30.87 -14.49 -22.53
CA ARG A 415 -32.09 -13.72 -22.21
C ARG A 415 -32.24 -12.51 -23.13
N ALA A 416 -31.13 -11.86 -23.48
CA ALA A 416 -31.13 -10.78 -24.46
C ALA A 416 -31.40 -11.29 -25.90
N SER A 417 -31.14 -12.57 -26.19
CA SER A 417 -31.31 -13.19 -27.52
C SER A 417 -32.70 -13.81 -27.74
N THR A 418 -33.36 -14.32 -26.69
CA THR A 418 -34.55 -15.20 -26.79
C THR A 418 -35.80 -14.52 -27.38
N ALA A 419 -35.86 -13.21 -27.48
CA ALA A 419 -36.96 -12.53 -28.18
C ALA A 419 -36.76 -12.36 -29.70
N ALA A 420 -35.54 -12.60 -30.22
CA ALA A 420 -35.29 -12.57 -31.67
C ALA A 420 -35.78 -13.86 -32.38
N ASN A 421 -35.98 -14.96 -31.64
CA ASN A 421 -36.29 -16.28 -32.22
C ASN A 421 -37.76 -16.69 -32.10
N ALA A 422 -38.64 -15.89 -31.50
CA ALA A 422 -40.08 -16.18 -31.47
C ALA A 422 -40.81 -15.84 -32.79
N GLU A 423 -40.07 -15.40 -33.83
CA GLU A 423 -40.61 -15.08 -35.15
C GLU A 423 -40.19 -16.07 -36.26
N GLY A 424 -39.57 -17.20 -35.89
CA GLY A 424 -38.95 -18.14 -36.83
C GLY A 424 -39.58 -19.52 -36.94
N THR A 425 -40.83 -19.73 -36.52
CA THR A 425 -41.53 -21.00 -36.79
C THR A 425 -43.02 -20.74 -36.96
N ILE A 426 -43.40 -20.46 -38.21
CA ILE A 426 -44.76 -20.68 -38.72
C ILE A 426 -44.88 -22.14 -39.09
#